data_AF-A0A4Z0WJ62-F1
#
_entry.id   AF-A0A4Z0WJ62-F1
#
_cell.length_a   1.000
_cell.length_b   1.000
_cell.length_c   1.000
_cell.angle_alpha   90.00
_cell.angle_beta   90.00
_cell.angle_gamma   90.00
#
_symmetry.space_group_name_H-M   'P 1'
#
loop_
_entity.id
_entity.type
_entity.pdbx_description
1 polymer ?
#
loop_
_entity_poly.entity_id
_entity_poly.type
_entity_poly.pdbx_seq_one_letter_code
_entity_poly.pdbx_strand_id
1 'polypeptide(L)'
;MSSLNMPSRQSVIRIALALAGLGFLLQIIHASLQVGLFEQGPLIMELIWGRVTLVDLYLGFFVALILLWFLEPRRLYVVVFGLIFLFMGNWLLCWYLAWRWPHLRFQSSRS
;
A
#
# COMPACT_ATOMS: atom_id res chain seq x y z
N MET A 1 25.35 -30.09 11.50
CA MET A 1 24.07 -29.94 10.77
C MET A 1 23.36 -28.71 11.28
N SER A 2 23.44 -27.61 10.55
CA SER A 2 22.70 -26.37 10.84
C SER A 2 21.23 -26.62 10.53
N SER A 3 20.37 -26.65 11.55
CA SER A 3 18.93 -26.55 11.35
C SER A 3 18.65 -25.18 10.72
N LEU A 4 18.34 -25.16 9.43
CA LEU A 4 17.77 -23.99 8.77
C LEU A 4 16.46 -23.67 9.50
N ASN A 5 16.52 -22.72 10.43
CA ASN A 5 15.35 -22.18 11.09
C ASN A 5 14.47 -21.54 10.02
N MET A 6 13.43 -22.28 9.60
CA MET A 6 12.42 -21.77 8.68
C MET A 6 11.82 -20.51 9.31
N PRO A 7 11.83 -19.36 8.59
CA PRO A 7 11.25 -18.14 9.11
C PRO A 7 9.78 -18.38 9.43
N SER A 8 9.33 -17.92 10.60
CA SER A 8 7.93 -18.07 11.01
C SER A 8 6.98 -17.54 9.93
N ARG A 9 5.77 -18.10 9.83
CA ARG A 9 4.72 -17.64 8.89
C ARG A 9 4.53 -16.11 8.92
N GLN A 10 4.75 -15.48 10.08
CA GLN A 10 4.68 -14.03 10.26
C GLN A 10 5.84 -13.29 9.57
N SER A 11 7.06 -13.80 9.71
CA SER A 11 8.25 -13.26 9.05
C SER A 11 8.12 -13.39 7.52
N VAL A 12 7.60 -14.50 7.03
CA VAL A 12 7.36 -14.72 5.59
C VAL A 12 6.37 -13.70 5.02
N ILE A 13 5.23 -13.48 5.69
CA ILE A 13 4.24 -12.48 5.25
C ILE A 13 4.84 -11.06 5.26
N ARG A 14 5.58 -10.69 6.31
CA ARG A 14 6.21 -9.36 6.39
C ARG A 14 7.25 -9.14 5.30
N ILE A 15 8.07 -10.15 5.01
CA ILE A 15 9.07 -10.10 3.94
C ILE A 15 8.36 -9.99 2.58
N ALA A 16 7.32 -10.79 2.34
CA ALA A 16 6.55 -10.73 1.10
C ALA A 16 5.91 -9.35 0.88
N LEU A 17 5.31 -8.76 1.92
CA LEU A 17 4.74 -7.41 1.85
C LEU A 17 5.80 -6.33 1.62
N ALA A 18 6.97 -6.45 2.26
CA ALA A 18 8.09 -5.52 2.07
C ALA A 18 8.66 -5.60 0.64
N LEU A 19 8.79 -6.80 0.09
CA LEU A 19 9.24 -7.02 -1.29
C LEU A 19 8.21 -6.52 -2.31
N ALA A 20 6.92 -6.76 -2.06
CA ALA A 20 5.84 -6.22 -2.89
C ALA A 20 5.87 -4.68 -2.90
N GLY A 21 6.06 -4.06 -1.73
CA GLY A 21 6.31 -2.62 -1.63
C GLY A 21 7.53 -2.21 -2.46
N LEU A 22 8.70 -2.81 -2.26
CA LEU A 22 9.89 -2.47 -3.05
C LEU A 22 9.63 -2.57 -4.56
N GLY A 23 8.95 -3.63 -5.02
CA GLY A 23 8.57 -3.81 -6.42
C GLY A 23 7.67 -2.70 -6.96
N PHE A 24 6.64 -2.30 -6.20
CA PHE A 24 5.78 -1.18 -6.59
C PHE A 24 6.55 0.14 -6.68
N LEU A 25 7.47 0.41 -5.76
CA LEU A 25 8.30 1.61 -5.81
C LEU A 25 9.15 1.67 -7.07
N LEU A 26 9.82 0.55 -7.41
CA LEU A 26 10.66 0.45 -8.60
C LEU A 26 9.84 0.62 -9.88
N GLN A 27 8.62 0.07 -9.92
CA GLN A 27 7.69 0.28 -11.03
C GLN A 27 7.29 1.75 -11.18
N ILE A 28 6.95 2.44 -10.08
CA ILE A 28 6.61 3.86 -10.10
C ILE A 28 7.78 4.68 -10.64
N ILE A 29 9.00 4.43 -10.17
CA ILE A 29 10.20 5.13 -10.64
C ILE A 29 10.43 4.86 -12.12
N HIS A 30 10.41 3.59 -12.53
CA HIS A 30 10.63 3.20 -13.92
C HIS A 30 9.59 3.81 -14.86
N ALA A 31 8.30 3.77 -14.51
CA ALA A 31 7.23 4.40 -15.27
C ALA A 31 7.39 5.93 -15.34
N SER A 32 7.82 6.57 -14.25
CA SER A 32 8.03 8.03 -14.20
C SER A 32 9.18 8.52 -15.10
N LEU A 33 10.09 7.63 -15.50
CA LEU A 33 11.25 7.97 -16.34
C LEU A 33 10.97 7.85 -17.85
N GLN A 34 9.88 7.19 -18.27
CA GLN A 34 9.64 6.89 -19.68
C GLN A 34 8.83 7.98 -20.40
N VAL A 35 7.83 8.58 -19.76
CA VAL A 35 6.96 9.64 -20.35
C VAL A 35 6.49 10.59 -19.25
N GLY A 36 6.16 11.83 -19.61
CA GLY A 36 5.51 12.78 -18.71
C GLY A 36 4.18 12.22 -18.18
N LEU A 37 4.13 11.86 -16.90
CA LEU A 37 2.93 11.31 -16.23
C LEU A 37 1.69 12.17 -16.45
N PHE A 38 1.86 13.50 -16.49
CA PHE A 38 0.76 14.45 -16.67
C PHE A 38 0.23 14.52 -18.10
N GLU A 39 1.02 14.12 -19.09
CA GLU A 39 0.61 14.08 -20.50
C GLU A 39 -0.25 12.84 -20.81
N GLN A 40 -0.07 11.75 -20.05
CA GLN A 40 -0.83 10.51 -20.24
C GLN A 40 -2.14 10.46 -19.46
N GLY A 41 -2.34 11.33 -18.47
CA GLY A 41 -3.57 11.40 -17.69
C GLY A 41 -4.85 11.53 -18.54
N PRO A 42 -4.90 12.46 -19.52
CA PRO A 42 -6.03 12.58 -20.44
C PRO A 42 -6.30 11.32 -21.27
N LEU A 43 -5.24 10.65 -21.76
CA LEU A 43 -5.34 9.43 -22.55
C LEU A 43 -5.97 8.28 -21.74
N ILE A 44 -5.66 8.18 -20.44
CA ILE A 44 -6.27 7.18 -19.55
C ILE A 44 -7.77 7.47 -19.36
N MET A 45 -8.16 8.75 -19.26
CA MET A 45 -9.54 9.16 -19.09
C MET A 45 -10.40 8.95 -20.35
N GLU A 46 -9.79 8.86 -21.53
CA GLU A 46 -10.47 8.52 -22.78
C GLU A 46 -10.83 7.03 -22.86
N LEU A 47 -10.03 6.16 -22.22
CA LEU A 47 -10.29 4.73 -22.13
C LEU A 47 -11.40 4.41 -21.10
N ILE A 48 -12.42 3.65 -21.51
CA ILE A 48 -13.51 3.21 -20.63
C ILE A 48 -12.96 2.49 -19.39
N TRP A 49 -12.05 1.53 -19.60
CA TRP A 49 -11.41 0.79 -18.51
C TRP A 49 -10.45 1.66 -17.70
N GLY A 50 -9.86 2.70 -18.29
CA GLY A 50 -9.03 3.65 -17.56
C GLY A 50 -9.83 4.42 -16.51
N ARG A 51 -11.03 4.89 -16.88
CA ARG A 51 -11.98 5.50 -15.94
C ARG A 51 -12.42 4.56 -14.83
N VAL A 52 -12.77 3.31 -15.16
CA VAL A 52 -13.16 2.29 -14.16
C VAL A 52 -12.01 2.04 -13.18
N THR A 53 -10.79 1.86 -13.70
CA THR A 53 -9.60 1.60 -12.87
C THR A 53 -9.28 2.78 -11.95
N LEU A 54 -9.42 4.02 -12.42
CA LEU A 54 -9.25 5.22 -11.60
C LEU A 54 -10.30 5.27 -10.48
N VAL A 55 -11.57 5.04 -10.81
CA VAL A 55 -12.65 5.01 -9.80
C VAL A 55 -12.38 3.95 -8.74
N ASP A 56 -12.04 2.73 -9.15
CA ASP A 56 -11.73 1.62 -8.24
C ASP A 56 -10.53 1.93 -7.35
N LEU A 57 -9.48 2.52 -7.92
CA LEU A 57 -8.27 2.91 -7.19
C LEU A 57 -8.57 3.98 -6.12
N TYR A 58 -9.28 5.04 -6.48
CA TYR A 58 -9.59 6.12 -5.55
C TYR A 58 -10.63 5.71 -4.49
N LEU A 59 -11.61 4.86 -4.84
CA LEU A 59 -12.50 4.25 -3.84
C LEU A 59 -11.71 3.38 -2.86
N GLY A 60 -10.76 2.59 -3.35
CA GLY A 60 -9.85 1.82 -2.52
C GLY A 60 -9.04 2.70 -1.55
N PHE A 61 -8.50 3.83 -2.03
CA PHE A 61 -7.78 4.79 -1.17
C PHE A 61 -8.70 5.43 -0.13
N PHE A 62 -9.93 5.77 -0.50
CA PHE A 62 -10.90 6.32 0.44
C PHE A 62 -11.22 5.35 1.58
N VAL A 63 -11.45 4.07 1.26
CA VAL A 63 -11.67 3.02 2.27
C VAL A 63 -10.42 2.83 3.14
N ALA A 64 -9.22 2.82 2.55
CA ALA A 64 -7.97 2.69 3.29
C ALA A 64 -7.74 3.87 4.26
N LEU A 65 -8.07 5.09 3.84
CA LEU A 65 -8.02 6.30 4.68
C LEU A 65 -8.98 6.22 5.86
N ILE A 66 -10.21 5.74 5.63
CA ILE A 66 -11.18 5.52 6.70
C ILE A 66 -10.63 4.52 7.72
N LEU A 67 -10.10 3.37 7.25
CA LEU A 67 -9.51 2.36 8.13
C LEU A 67 -8.33 2.93 8.91
N LEU A 68 -7.44 3.66 8.25
CA LEU A 68 -6.31 4.33 8.89
C LEU A 68 -6.77 5.32 9.97
N TRP A 69 -7.82 6.10 9.70
CA TRP A 69 -8.40 7.05 10.65
C TRP A 69 -8.97 6.39 11.91
N PHE A 70 -9.55 5.20 11.79
CA PHE A 70 -10.11 4.46 12.92
C PHE A 70 -9.06 3.63 13.67
N LEU A 71 -8.08 3.06 12.95
CA LEU A 71 -7.09 2.16 13.53
C LEU A 71 -5.90 2.89 14.16
N GLU A 72 -5.60 4.11 13.71
CA GLU A 72 -4.38 4.81 14.10
C GLU A 72 -4.67 5.88 15.16
N PRO A 73 -4.17 5.73 16.41
CA PRO A 73 -4.47 6.64 17.51
C PRO A 73 -3.82 8.02 17.34
N ARG A 74 -2.74 8.13 16.58
CA ARG A 74 -2.03 9.40 16.33
C ARG A 74 -2.48 10.01 15.01
N ARG A 75 -3.24 11.10 15.10
CA ARG A 75 -3.78 11.84 13.94
C ARG A 75 -2.71 12.30 12.95
N LEU A 76 -1.50 12.61 13.42
CA LEU A 76 -0.36 12.96 12.57
C LEU A 76 -0.03 11.84 11.56
N TYR A 77 -0.06 10.56 11.98
CA TYR A 77 0.19 9.46 11.07
C TYR A 77 -0.94 9.30 10.06
N VAL A 78 -2.19 9.55 10.46
CA VAL A 78 -3.31 9.51 9.51
C VAL A 78 -3.14 10.54 8.39
N VAL A 79 -2.70 11.75 8.74
CA VAL A 79 -2.45 12.82 7.75
C VAL A 79 -1.25 12.49 6.87
N VAL A 80 -0.11 12.10 7.47
CA VAL A 80 1.12 11.80 6.71
C VAL A 80 0.94 10.58 5.82
N PHE A 81 0.47 9.45 6.36
CA PHE A 81 0.23 8.26 5.56
C PHE A 81 -0.94 8.46 4.59
N GLY A 82 -1.96 9.24 4.95
CA GLY A 82 -3.07 9.56 4.05
C GLY A 82 -2.64 10.36 2.83
N LEU A 83 -1.81 11.38 3.01
CA LEU A 83 -1.22 12.14 1.90
C LEU A 83 -0.33 11.24 1.04
N ILE A 84 0.55 10.45 1.64
CA ILE A 84 1.42 9.54 0.90
C ILE A 84 0.59 8.45 0.18
N PHE A 85 -0.55 8.02 0.72
CA PHE A 85 -1.48 7.09 0.06
C PHE A 85 -2.08 7.67 -1.21
N LEU A 86 -2.41 8.96 -1.20
CA LEU A 86 -2.98 9.64 -2.36
C LEU A 86 -2.00 9.67 -3.55
N PHE A 87 -0.70 9.69 -3.26
CA PHE A 87 0.37 9.79 -4.26
C PHE A 87 1.04 8.44 -4.59
N MET A 88 1.18 7.53 -3.61
CA MET A 88 1.91 6.27 -3.76
C MET A 88 1.05 5.01 -3.54
N GLY A 89 -0.24 5.18 -3.20
CA GLY A 89 -1.24 4.12 -3.20
C GLY A 89 -0.82 2.79 -2.59
N ASN A 90 -0.84 1.76 -3.43
CA ASN A 90 -0.57 0.36 -3.07
C ASN A 90 0.80 0.14 -2.41
N TRP A 91 1.80 0.96 -2.75
CA TRP A 91 3.11 0.88 -2.12
C TRP A 91 3.04 1.10 -0.61
N LEU A 92 2.35 2.16 -0.22
CA LEU A 92 2.28 2.56 1.17
C LEU A 92 1.35 1.63 1.97
N LEU A 93 0.30 1.09 1.34
CA LEU A 93 -0.54 0.06 1.94
C LEU A 93 0.27 -1.18 2.30
N CYS A 94 1.08 -1.68 1.36
CA CYS A 94 1.96 -2.82 1.62
C CYS A 94 2.94 -2.55 2.76
N TRP A 95 3.57 -1.37 2.78
CA TRP A 95 4.51 -0.97 3.82
C TRP A 95 3.85 -0.82 5.19
N TYR A 96 2.71 -0.12 5.25
CA TYR A 96 1.94 0.10 6.47
C TYR A 96 1.45 -1.22 7.07
N LEU A 97 0.92 -2.13 6.24
CA LEU A 97 0.50 -3.46 6.70
C LEU A 97 1.70 -4.29 7.19
N ALA A 98 2.85 -4.25 6.52
CA ALA A 98 4.07 -4.93 6.96
C ALA A 98 4.59 -4.42 8.31
N TRP A 99 4.44 -3.12 8.56
CA TRP A 99 4.81 -2.46 9.82
C TRP A 99 3.84 -2.81 10.95
N ARG A 100 2.52 -2.74 10.70
CA ARG A 100 1.47 -2.89 11.73
C ARG A 100 1.01 -4.32 11.99
N TRP A 101 1.41 -5.28 11.17
CA TRP A 101 1.04 -6.71 11.30
C TRP A 101 1.15 -7.29 12.73
N PRO A 102 2.19 -6.97 13.54
CA PRO A 102 2.30 -7.50 14.90
C PRO A 102 1.17 -7.03 15.82
N HIS A 103 0.65 -5.81 15.65
CA HIS A 103 -0.36 -5.22 16.54
C HIS A 103 -1.80 -5.62 16.16
N LEU A 104 -2.06 -5.89 14.88
CA LEU A 104 -3.38 -6.35 14.40
C LEU A 104 -3.77 -7.73 14.97
N ARG A 105 -2.79 -8.60 15.24
CA ARG A 105 -3.06 -9.94 15.79
C ARG A 105 -3.47 -9.92 17.27
N PHE A 106 -2.91 -9.00 18.06
CA PHE A 106 -3.21 -8.91 19.50
C PHE A 106 -4.64 -8.45 19.81
N GLN A 107 -5.31 -7.77 18.87
CA GLN A 107 -6.72 -7.40 19.05
C GLN A 107 -7.68 -8.57 18.71
N SER A 108 -7.34 -9.42 17.74
CA SER A 108 -8.19 -10.55 17.33
C SER A 108 -8.25 -11.72 18.32
N SER A 109 -7.35 -11.80 19.31
CA SER A 109 -7.38 -12.86 20.34
C SER A 109 -8.05 -12.43 21.65
N ARG A 110 -8.62 -11.23 21.70
CA ARG A 110 -9.37 -10.70 22.86
C ARG A 110 -10.87 -10.49 22.58
N SER A 111 -11.34 -10.90 21.40
CA SER A 111 -12.76 -10.93 21.03
C SER A 111 -13.32 -12.33 21.11
#